data_AF-A0A550CB26-F1
#
_entry.id   AF-A0A550CB26-F1
#
_cell.length_a   1.000
_cell.length_b   1.000
_cell.length_c   1.000
_cell.angle_alpha   90.00
_cell.angle_beta   90.00
_cell.angle_gamma   90.00
#
_symmetry.space_group_name_H-M   'P 1'
#
loop_
_entity.id
_entity.type
_entity.pdbx_description
1 polymer ?
#
loop_
_entity_poly.entity_id
_entity_poly.type
_entity_poly.pdbx_seq_one_letter_code
_entity_poly.pdbx_strand_id
1 'polypeptide(L)'
;MPPVSVSMSLPTSQAHLLAFVFALSYVGSLYVAKEGRLSFTSGASSNFRSKGRDDPEVIRTRLRAVTFSSIFSALLLLYICSMDVLKWRKLTGLALPLPSFSVFLTLSPVGVASNITRFYLPYLLIPILYTGPLYVIYLRKRMPFQQNSLGLLPSLKSVIGNIIGVRNYVVAPITEEVVFRACIVAVYRLSGATRWKIVWGAPLWFGMAHLHHAWETYNTLGKSPDALKQAVAQTAFQFIYTTLFGAYCVDVFLLSSNILAPLIAHVVANFMGMPMLGYEKRMLPRHQRSITAMYLLGVALFTTGLVSCHSI
;
A
#
# COMPACT_ATOMS: atom_id res chain seq x y z
N MET A 1 -14.61 32.45 -5.62
CA MET A 1 -15.73 31.50 -5.54
C MET A 1 -15.62 30.75 -4.23
N PRO A 2 -16.67 30.65 -3.40
CA PRO A 2 -16.63 29.76 -2.25
C PRO A 2 -16.44 28.32 -2.75
N PRO A 3 -15.77 27.44 -1.99
CA PRO A 3 -15.64 26.04 -2.38
C PRO A 3 -17.05 25.47 -2.51
N VAL A 4 -17.36 24.89 -3.67
CA VAL A 4 -18.58 24.11 -3.88
C VAL A 4 -18.57 23.04 -2.79
N SER A 5 -19.41 23.23 -1.77
CA SER A 5 -19.62 22.22 -0.74
C SER A 5 -20.12 20.98 -1.47
N VAL A 6 -19.29 19.95 -1.57
CA VAL A 6 -19.73 18.61 -1.95
C VAL A 6 -20.84 18.27 -0.97
N SER A 7 -22.09 18.39 -1.41
CA SER A 7 -23.24 18.07 -0.58
C SER A 7 -23.10 16.60 -0.19
N MET A 8 -23.12 16.33 1.12
CA MET A 8 -22.88 15.02 1.71
C MET A 8 -23.91 14.02 1.16
N SER A 9 -23.52 13.21 0.17
CA SER A 9 -24.43 12.26 -0.46
C SER A 9 -24.51 10.93 0.31
N LEU A 10 -23.47 10.62 1.09
CA LEU A 10 -23.33 9.35 1.78
C LEU A 10 -23.27 9.53 3.31
N PRO A 11 -24.21 8.97 4.09
CA PRO A 11 -24.10 8.92 5.55
C PRO A 11 -22.79 8.25 5.99
N THR A 12 -22.17 8.75 7.06
CA THR A 12 -20.89 8.22 7.57
C THR A 12 -20.97 6.72 7.91
N SER A 13 -22.11 6.24 8.41
CA SER A 13 -22.35 4.82 8.66
C SER A 13 -22.26 3.97 7.39
N GLN A 14 -22.81 4.47 6.27
CA GLN A 14 -22.72 3.81 4.97
C GLN A 14 -21.28 3.82 4.43
N ALA A 15 -20.51 4.89 4.67
CA ALA A 15 -19.09 4.93 4.31
C ALA A 15 -18.28 3.89 5.09
N HIS A 16 -18.52 3.70 6.39
CA HIS A 16 -17.91 2.62 7.17
C HIS A 16 -18.32 1.24 6.64
N LEU A 17 -19.60 1.04 6.31
CA LEU A 17 -20.07 -0.23 5.74
C LEU A 17 -19.40 -0.53 4.40
N LEU A 18 -19.31 0.44 3.50
CA LEU A 18 -18.65 0.26 2.21
C LEU A 18 -17.15 0.00 2.36
N ALA A 19 -16.47 0.72 3.25
CA ALA A 19 -15.06 0.48 3.54
C ALA A 19 -14.84 -0.93 4.11
N PHE A 20 -15.73 -1.38 4.99
CA PHE A 20 -15.75 -2.75 5.50
C PHE A 20 -15.96 -3.77 4.37
N VAL A 21 -16.94 -3.55 3.48
CA VAL A 21 -17.20 -4.42 2.32
C VAL A 21 -15.99 -4.50 1.39
N PHE A 22 -15.35 -3.37 1.07
CA PHE A 22 -14.15 -3.35 0.24
C PHE A 22 -13.01 -4.15 0.90
N ALA A 23 -12.68 -3.85 2.16
CA ALA A 23 -11.62 -4.54 2.89
C ALA A 23 -11.91 -6.04 3.08
N LEU A 24 -13.14 -6.39 3.45
CA LEU A 24 -13.56 -7.78 3.66
C LEU A 24 -13.60 -8.55 2.34
N SER A 25 -14.08 -7.94 1.24
CA SER A 25 -14.07 -8.62 -0.07
C SER A 25 -12.65 -8.93 -0.51
N TYR A 26 -11.71 -8.00 -0.27
CA TYR A 26 -10.31 -8.17 -0.61
C TYR A 26 -9.67 -9.31 0.18
N VAL A 27 -9.73 -9.24 1.51
CA VAL A 27 -9.18 -10.27 2.40
C VAL A 27 -9.89 -11.60 2.23
N GLY A 28 -11.22 -11.58 2.22
CA GLY A 28 -12.07 -12.76 2.09
C GLY A 28 -11.78 -13.52 0.80
N SER A 29 -11.54 -12.82 -0.31
CA SER A 29 -11.22 -13.44 -1.61
C SER A 29 -10.03 -14.41 -1.54
N LEU A 30 -9.06 -14.17 -0.64
CA LEU A 30 -7.88 -15.03 -0.45
C LEU A 30 -8.24 -16.44 0.04
N TYR A 31 -9.40 -16.59 0.68
CA TYR A 31 -9.83 -17.82 1.35
C TYR A 31 -11.03 -18.49 0.69
N VAL A 32 -11.61 -17.88 -0.36
CA VAL A 32 -12.77 -18.44 -1.09
C VAL A 32 -12.38 -19.74 -1.81
N ALA A 33 -11.33 -19.71 -2.63
CA ALA A 33 -10.87 -20.87 -3.38
C ALA A 33 -10.07 -21.84 -2.49
N LYS A 34 -10.33 -23.14 -2.61
CA LYS A 34 -9.66 -24.19 -1.82
C LYS A 34 -8.15 -24.20 -2.08
N GLU A 35 -7.77 -23.92 -3.31
CA GLU A 35 -6.40 -23.87 -3.83
C GLU A 35 -5.62 -22.66 -3.31
N GLY A 36 -6.31 -21.62 -2.83
CA GLY A 36 -5.72 -20.43 -2.21
C GLY A 36 -5.52 -20.56 -0.70
N ARG A 37 -6.05 -21.62 -0.07
CA ARG A 37 -5.92 -21.86 1.37
C ARG A 37 -4.58 -22.53 1.67
N LEU A 38 -3.92 -22.05 2.73
CA LEU A 38 -2.70 -22.67 3.22
C LEU A 38 -3.02 -24.02 3.85
N SER A 39 -2.18 -25.02 3.60
CA SER A 39 -2.26 -26.32 4.28
C SER A 39 -1.10 -26.44 5.27
N PHE A 40 -1.47 -26.66 6.53
CA PHE A 40 -0.52 -26.80 7.63
C PHE A 40 -0.49 -28.26 8.06
N THR A 41 0.68 -28.89 8.01
CA THR A 41 0.87 -30.24 8.55
C THR A 41 1.12 -30.14 10.06
N SER A 42 0.30 -30.82 10.86
CA SER A 42 0.62 -31.11 12.26
C SER A 42 0.85 -32.61 12.40
N GLY A 43 2.12 -33.03 12.49
CA GLY A 43 2.50 -34.43 12.74
C GLY A 43 3.27 -35.10 11.60
N ALA A 44 4.09 -36.09 11.98
CA ALA A 44 5.05 -36.84 11.17
C ALA A 44 4.41 -37.79 10.12
N SER A 45 3.48 -37.29 9.29
CA SER A 45 2.98 -38.00 8.12
C SER A 45 3.70 -37.49 6.88
N SER A 46 4.56 -38.34 6.31
CA SER A 46 5.49 -38.04 5.21
C SER A 46 4.83 -37.81 3.84
N ASN A 47 3.50 -37.90 3.74
CA ASN A 47 2.81 -37.94 2.44
C ASN A 47 2.04 -36.66 2.07
N PHE A 48 1.97 -35.66 2.96
CA PHE A 48 1.32 -34.38 2.65
C PHE A 48 2.35 -33.24 2.65
N ARG A 49 2.64 -32.66 1.48
CA ARG A 49 3.43 -31.42 1.40
C ARG A 49 2.60 -30.26 1.95
N SER A 50 3.14 -29.55 2.94
CA SER A 50 2.57 -28.28 3.40
C SER A 50 2.55 -27.26 2.26
N LYS A 51 1.38 -26.75 1.88
CA LYS A 51 1.25 -25.66 0.91
C LYS A 51 1.39 -24.33 1.65
N GLY A 52 2.59 -23.77 1.55
CA GLY A 52 2.92 -22.47 2.11
C GLY A 52 2.43 -21.31 1.25
N ARG A 53 2.57 -20.09 1.78
CA ARG A 53 2.18 -18.83 1.12
C ARG A 53 2.90 -18.60 -0.23
N ASP A 54 4.10 -19.15 -0.37
CA ASP A 54 4.93 -18.99 -1.57
C ASP A 54 4.78 -20.14 -2.57
N ASP A 55 3.82 -21.05 -2.35
CA ASP A 55 3.44 -22.06 -3.33
C ASP A 55 2.88 -21.39 -4.61
N PRO A 56 3.37 -21.72 -5.82
CA PRO A 56 2.93 -21.09 -7.06
C PRO A 56 1.43 -21.19 -7.33
N GLU A 57 0.78 -22.28 -6.93
CA GLU A 57 -0.66 -22.48 -7.12
C GLU A 57 -1.46 -21.56 -6.19
N VAL A 58 -1.03 -21.47 -4.93
CA VAL A 58 -1.59 -20.56 -3.92
C VAL A 58 -1.46 -19.11 -4.41
N ILE A 59 -0.28 -18.73 -4.92
CA ILE A 59 -0.04 -17.38 -5.44
C ILE A 59 -0.96 -17.08 -6.63
N ARG A 60 -1.01 -17.95 -7.65
CA ARG A 60 -1.87 -17.71 -8.84
C ARG A 60 -3.33 -17.56 -8.45
N THR A 61 -3.81 -18.41 -7.55
CA THR A 61 -5.20 -18.40 -7.10
C THR A 61 -5.51 -17.13 -6.33
N ARG A 62 -4.68 -16.77 -5.34
CA ARG A 62 -4.84 -15.53 -4.58
C ARG A 62 -4.74 -14.29 -5.47
N LEU A 63 -3.80 -14.25 -6.42
CA LEU A 63 -3.66 -13.12 -7.36
C LEU A 63 -4.90 -12.93 -8.24
N ARG A 64 -5.49 -14.01 -8.76
CA ARG A 64 -6.75 -13.93 -9.51
C ARG A 64 -7.88 -13.42 -8.62
N ALA A 65 -8.00 -13.97 -7.41
CA ALA A 65 -9.05 -13.61 -6.47
C ALA A 65 -9.01 -12.12 -6.06
N VAL A 66 -7.83 -11.61 -5.67
CA VAL A 66 -7.68 -10.19 -5.30
C VAL A 66 -7.89 -9.25 -6.48
N THR A 67 -7.52 -9.67 -7.70
CA THR A 67 -7.78 -8.88 -8.92
C THR A 67 -9.28 -8.75 -9.17
N PHE A 68 -10.04 -9.85 -9.11
CA PHE A 68 -11.50 -9.80 -9.26
C PHE A 68 -12.17 -8.99 -8.15
N SER A 69 -11.73 -9.15 -6.89
CA SER A 69 -12.24 -8.36 -5.77
C SER A 69 -11.94 -6.85 -5.92
N SER A 70 -10.78 -6.51 -6.48
CA SER A 70 -10.41 -5.11 -6.74
C SER A 70 -11.25 -4.50 -7.86
N ILE A 71 -11.48 -5.25 -8.94
CA ILE A 71 -12.39 -4.84 -10.02
C ILE A 71 -13.81 -4.66 -9.47
N PHE A 72 -14.30 -5.60 -8.66
CA PHE A 72 -15.59 -5.48 -8.00
C PHE A 72 -15.69 -4.21 -7.15
N SER A 73 -14.67 -3.92 -6.33
CA SER A 73 -14.63 -2.71 -5.49
C SER A 73 -14.67 -1.44 -6.33
N ALA A 74 -13.88 -1.38 -7.42
CA ALA A 74 -13.86 -0.25 -8.33
C ALA A 74 -15.20 -0.06 -9.05
N LEU A 75 -15.80 -1.14 -9.56
CA LEU A 75 -17.11 -1.09 -10.22
C LEU A 75 -18.23 -0.69 -9.25
N LEU A 76 -18.20 -1.20 -8.02
CA LEU A 76 -19.16 -0.81 -6.98
C LEU A 76 -19.02 0.68 -6.62
N LEU A 77 -17.79 1.19 -6.49
CA LEU A 77 -17.57 2.63 -6.31
C LEU A 77 -18.13 3.44 -7.49
N LEU A 78 -17.82 3.03 -8.73
CA LEU A 78 -18.32 3.71 -9.93
C LEU A 78 -19.85 3.71 -9.99
N TYR A 79 -20.48 2.59 -9.63
CA TYR A 79 -21.93 2.48 -9.53
C TYR A 79 -22.50 3.48 -8.51
N ILE A 80 -21.94 3.54 -7.29
CA ILE A 80 -22.38 4.48 -6.24
C ILE A 80 -22.22 5.93 -6.71
N CYS A 81 -21.06 6.28 -7.28
CA CYS A 81 -20.82 7.61 -7.83
C CYS A 81 -21.81 7.95 -8.96
N SER A 82 -22.14 6.99 -9.83
CA SER A 82 -23.11 7.20 -10.91
C SER A 82 -24.55 7.41 -10.40
N MET A 83 -24.93 6.74 -9.30
CA MET A 83 -26.23 6.94 -8.66
C MET A 83 -26.36 8.33 -8.05
N ASP A 84 -25.28 8.85 -7.46
CA ASP A 84 -25.22 10.22 -6.96
C ASP A 84 -25.26 11.25 -8.10
N VAL A 85 -24.55 10.99 -9.21
CA VAL A 85 -24.64 11.80 -10.44
C VAL A 85 -26.06 11.80 -11.01
N LEU A 86 -26.75 10.66 -11.01
CA LEU A 86 -28.14 10.56 -11.49
C LEU A 86 -29.13 11.30 -10.57
N LYS A 87 -28.92 11.28 -9.25
CA LYS A 87 -29.69 12.10 -8.30
C LYS A 87 -29.47 13.59 -8.56
N TRP A 88 -28.23 14.01 -8.78
CA TRP A 88 -27.88 15.40 -9.15
C TRP A 88 -28.51 15.81 -10.48
N ARG A 89 -28.41 14.96 -11.51
CA ARG A 89 -29.00 15.18 -12.85
C ARG A 89 -30.53 15.34 -12.79
N LYS A 90 -31.21 14.57 -11.93
CA LYS A 90 -32.66 14.71 -11.70
C LYS A 90 -33.04 15.99 -10.94
N LEU A 91 -32.17 16.47 -10.04
CA LEU A 91 -32.48 17.62 -9.17
C LEU A 91 -32.23 18.97 -9.86
N THR A 92 -31.23 19.08 -10.75
CA THR A 92 -30.81 20.38 -11.30
C THR A 92 -31.08 20.57 -12.79
N GLY A 93 -31.51 19.53 -13.53
CA GLY A 93 -31.82 19.63 -14.97
C GLY A 93 -30.66 20.07 -15.87
N LEU A 94 -29.46 20.23 -15.31
CA LEU A 94 -28.29 20.82 -15.95
C LEU A 94 -27.22 19.74 -16.11
N ALA A 95 -26.77 19.51 -17.34
CA ALA A 95 -25.62 18.66 -17.60
C ALA A 95 -24.36 19.38 -17.13
N LEU A 96 -23.71 18.93 -16.05
CA LEU A 96 -22.43 19.49 -15.62
C LEU A 96 -21.57 18.50 -14.82
N PRO A 97 -20.30 18.86 -14.58
CA PRO A 97 -19.12 18.21 -15.10
C PRO A 97 -18.85 16.91 -14.35
N LEU A 98 -18.91 15.78 -15.04
CA LEU A 98 -18.19 14.61 -14.54
C LEU A 98 -16.72 15.04 -14.40
N PRO A 99 -16.05 14.84 -13.25
CA PRO A 99 -14.60 14.78 -13.30
C PRO A 99 -14.32 13.66 -14.28
N SER A 100 -13.86 14.06 -15.47
CA SER A 100 -13.66 13.17 -16.60
C SER A 100 -12.90 11.93 -16.11
N PHE A 101 -13.17 10.77 -16.68
CA PHE A 101 -12.37 9.55 -16.47
C PHE A 101 -10.85 9.83 -16.63
N SER A 102 -10.50 10.91 -17.34
CA SER A 102 -9.18 11.50 -17.36
C SER A 102 -8.65 11.91 -15.99
N VAL A 103 -9.38 12.41 -14.99
CA VAL A 103 -8.84 12.70 -13.64
C VAL A 103 -8.28 11.46 -12.93
N PHE A 104 -8.84 10.27 -13.21
CA PHE A 104 -8.36 8.99 -12.69
C PHE A 104 -7.12 8.47 -13.43
N LEU A 105 -6.82 9.03 -14.62
CA LEU A 105 -5.77 8.59 -15.55
C LEU A 105 -4.89 9.74 -16.09
N THR A 106 -5.01 10.97 -15.56
CA THR A 106 -4.34 12.14 -16.12
C THR A 106 -2.90 12.13 -15.69
N LEU A 107 -2.12 11.44 -16.51
CA LEU A 107 -0.78 11.82 -16.90
C LEU A 107 -0.81 13.13 -17.72
N SER A 108 -1.51 14.18 -17.26
CA SER A 108 -1.47 15.48 -17.92
C SER A 108 -1.14 16.60 -16.94
N PRO A 109 0.02 17.26 -17.12
CA PRO A 109 0.48 18.34 -16.28
C PRO A 109 -0.19 19.64 -16.74
N VAL A 110 -1.36 19.98 -16.19
CA VAL A 110 -1.98 21.29 -16.42
C VAL A 110 -1.61 22.20 -15.26
N GLY A 111 -0.44 22.85 -15.37
CA GLY A 111 0.09 23.81 -14.39
C GLY A 111 1.63 23.96 -14.38
N VAL A 112 2.28 23.96 -15.55
CA VAL A 112 3.74 23.77 -15.76
C VAL A 112 4.57 25.04 -15.52
N ALA A 113 4.45 25.68 -14.34
CA ALA A 113 5.50 26.65 -13.96
C ALA A 113 5.75 26.77 -12.45
N SER A 114 4.84 26.31 -11.58
CA SER A 114 5.01 26.55 -10.13
C SER A 114 4.99 25.32 -9.23
N ASN A 115 4.91 24.07 -9.73
CA ASN A 115 4.77 22.94 -8.80
C ASN A 115 5.40 21.60 -9.21
N ILE A 116 6.62 21.64 -9.76
CA ILE A 116 7.50 20.46 -9.81
C ILE A 116 7.57 19.81 -8.42
N THR A 117 7.65 20.61 -7.36
CA THR A 117 7.66 20.12 -5.97
C THR A 117 6.39 19.36 -5.62
N ARG A 118 5.17 19.91 -5.79
CA ARG A 118 3.93 19.19 -5.42
C ARG A 118 3.71 17.92 -6.25
N PHE A 119 4.16 17.89 -7.50
CA PHE A 119 3.98 16.70 -8.34
C PHE A 119 5.07 15.65 -8.07
N TYR A 120 6.35 16.01 -8.15
CA TYR A 120 7.46 15.04 -8.11
C TYR A 120 7.92 14.69 -6.70
N LEU A 121 7.88 15.63 -5.73
CA LEU A 121 8.38 15.37 -4.38
C LEU A 121 7.67 14.19 -3.70
N PRO A 122 6.33 14.01 -3.81
CA PRO A 122 5.66 12.87 -3.18
C PRO A 122 6.15 11.49 -3.69
N TYR A 123 6.64 11.40 -4.92
CA TYR A 123 7.25 10.16 -5.44
C TYR A 123 8.63 9.88 -4.83
N LEU A 124 9.32 10.92 -4.38
CA LEU A 124 10.68 10.84 -3.85
C LEU A 124 10.73 10.72 -2.32
N LEU A 125 9.66 11.06 -1.60
CA LEU A 125 9.65 11.06 -0.13
C LEU A 125 10.03 9.69 0.47
N ILE A 126 9.45 8.58 -0.01
CA ILE A 126 9.84 7.24 0.48
C ILE A 126 11.29 6.89 0.12
N PRO A 127 11.75 7.03 -1.13
CA PRO A 127 13.18 6.90 -1.45
C PRO A 127 14.10 7.73 -0.54
N ILE A 128 13.72 8.97 -0.23
CA ILE A 128 14.45 9.86 0.69
C ILE A 128 14.47 9.30 2.11
N LEU A 129 13.34 8.82 2.63
CA LEU A 129 13.27 8.18 3.94
C LEU A 129 14.23 6.97 4.02
N TYR A 130 14.35 6.22 2.92
CA TYR A 130 15.23 5.07 2.79
C TYR A 130 16.71 5.41 2.51
N THR A 131 17.13 6.67 2.63
CA THR A 131 18.54 7.10 2.44
C THR A 131 19.54 6.25 3.24
N GLY A 132 19.22 5.91 4.49
CA GLY A 132 20.06 5.03 5.33
C GLY A 132 20.27 3.63 4.74
N PRO A 133 19.20 2.85 4.52
CA PRO A 133 19.28 1.55 3.85
C PRO A 133 19.91 1.60 2.45
N LEU A 134 19.62 2.63 1.64
CA LEU A 134 20.27 2.82 0.33
C LEU A 134 21.78 3.02 0.47
N TYR A 135 22.22 3.80 1.46
CA TYR A 135 23.64 3.96 1.76
C TYR A 135 24.31 2.63 2.16
N VAL A 136 23.61 1.76 2.91
CA VAL A 136 24.12 0.42 3.23
C VAL A 136 24.26 -0.44 1.98
N ILE A 137 23.30 -0.40 1.04
CA ILE A 137 23.41 -1.10 -0.26
C ILE A 137 24.62 -0.58 -1.04
N TYR A 138 24.85 0.74 -1.04
CA TYR A 138 26.01 1.36 -1.64
C TYR A 138 27.33 0.90 -1.01
N LEU A 139 27.43 0.85 0.32
CA LEU A 139 28.62 0.37 1.03
C LEU A 139 28.93 -1.10 0.71
N ARG A 140 27.89 -1.90 0.44
CA ARG A 140 28.02 -3.30 0.03
C ARG A 140 28.37 -3.48 -1.46
N LYS A 141 28.53 -2.37 -2.19
CA LYS A 141 28.82 -2.32 -3.62
C LYS A 141 27.75 -2.98 -4.50
N ARG A 142 26.48 -2.94 -4.09
CA ARG A 142 25.36 -3.63 -4.76
C ARG A 142 24.45 -2.70 -5.58
N MET A 143 24.75 -1.40 -5.67
CA MET A 143 23.98 -0.50 -6.55
C MET A 143 24.21 -0.85 -8.03
N PRO A 144 23.26 -0.53 -8.94
CA PRO A 144 23.30 -0.93 -10.36
C PRO A 144 24.63 -0.75 -11.10
N PHE A 145 25.48 0.20 -10.70
CA PHE A 145 26.77 0.54 -11.33
C PHE A 145 28.01 0.19 -10.49
N GLN A 146 27.88 -0.64 -9.45
CA GLN A 146 28.98 -1.04 -8.58
C GLN A 146 29.45 -2.48 -8.84
N GLN A 147 30.66 -2.79 -8.36
CA GLN A 147 31.35 -4.05 -8.63
C GLN A 147 30.57 -5.33 -8.28
N ASN A 148 29.73 -5.31 -7.23
CA ASN A 148 28.94 -6.47 -6.82
C ASN A 148 27.48 -6.39 -7.31
N SER A 149 27.23 -5.54 -8.31
CA SER A 149 25.94 -5.40 -8.97
C SER A 149 25.76 -6.45 -10.04
N LEU A 150 24.53 -6.97 -10.16
CA LEU A 150 24.13 -7.76 -11.33
C LEU A 150 23.86 -6.86 -12.57
N GLY A 151 23.95 -5.54 -12.44
CA GLY A 151 23.48 -4.56 -13.41
C GLY A 151 21.98 -4.29 -13.27
N LEU A 152 21.48 -3.22 -13.90
CA LEU A 152 20.07 -2.81 -13.76
C LEU A 152 19.10 -3.86 -14.30
N LEU A 153 19.28 -4.30 -15.55
CA LEU A 153 18.36 -5.25 -16.20
C LEU A 153 18.34 -6.62 -15.51
N PRO A 154 19.48 -7.25 -15.16
CA PRO A 154 19.46 -8.53 -14.46
C PRO A 154 18.92 -8.40 -13.03
N SER A 155 19.14 -7.27 -12.36
CA SER A 155 18.52 -7.00 -11.04
C SER A 155 17.00 -6.93 -11.16
N LEU A 156 16.46 -6.18 -12.13
CA LEU A 156 15.02 -6.14 -12.39
C LEU A 156 14.48 -7.53 -12.71
N LYS A 157 15.15 -8.29 -13.59
CA LYS A 157 14.76 -9.67 -13.89
C LYS A 157 14.80 -10.58 -12.66
N SER A 158 15.73 -10.39 -11.73
CA SER A 158 15.75 -11.15 -10.48
C SER A 158 14.56 -10.82 -9.56
N VAL A 159 14.09 -9.58 -9.63
CA VAL A 159 13.01 -9.04 -8.78
C VAL A 159 11.63 -9.41 -9.30
N ILE A 160 11.40 -9.36 -10.62
CA ILE A 160 10.08 -9.64 -11.24
C ILE A 160 10.07 -10.87 -12.16
N GLY A 161 11.16 -11.62 -12.26
CA GLY A 161 11.27 -12.80 -13.12
C GLY A 161 10.60 -14.06 -12.59
N ASN A 162 10.01 -14.00 -11.38
CA ASN A 162 9.23 -15.09 -10.81
C ASN A 162 7.90 -14.57 -10.24
N ILE A 163 6.98 -15.50 -9.97
CA ILE A 163 5.62 -15.15 -9.55
C ILE A 163 5.56 -14.49 -8.16
N ILE A 164 6.51 -14.78 -7.28
CA ILE A 164 6.62 -14.14 -5.95
C ILE A 164 6.96 -12.66 -6.13
N GLY A 165 7.90 -12.37 -7.04
CA GLY A 165 8.27 -11.02 -7.44
C GLY A 165 7.12 -10.23 -8.03
N VAL A 166 6.43 -10.82 -9.03
CA VAL A 166 5.24 -10.21 -9.64
C VAL A 166 4.15 -9.93 -8.60
N ARG A 167 3.92 -10.87 -7.65
CA ARG A 167 2.99 -10.65 -6.53
C ARG A 167 3.43 -9.45 -5.68
N ASN A 168 4.67 -9.43 -5.19
CA ASN A 168 5.13 -8.48 -4.18
C ASN A 168 5.31 -7.05 -4.72
N TYR A 169 5.69 -6.90 -5.99
CA TYR A 169 6.11 -5.60 -6.54
C TYR A 169 5.19 -5.05 -7.63
N VAL A 170 4.26 -5.85 -8.14
CA VAL A 170 3.34 -5.42 -9.20
C VAL A 170 1.90 -5.59 -8.76
N VAL A 171 1.42 -6.83 -8.63
CA VAL A 171 -0.02 -7.07 -8.48
C VAL A 171 -0.52 -6.65 -7.11
N ALA A 172 0.11 -7.09 -6.02
CA ALA A 172 -0.36 -6.75 -4.68
C ALA A 172 -0.34 -5.23 -4.40
N PRO A 173 0.75 -4.49 -4.71
CA PRO A 173 0.73 -3.03 -4.56
C PRO A 173 -0.39 -2.35 -5.36
N ILE A 174 -0.59 -2.73 -6.63
CA ILE A 174 -1.64 -2.14 -7.48
C ILE A 174 -3.02 -2.39 -6.89
N THR A 175 -3.33 -3.65 -6.56
CA THR A 175 -4.66 -4.01 -6.06
C THR A 175 -4.93 -3.42 -4.67
N GLU A 176 -3.92 -3.37 -3.80
CA GLU A 176 -4.03 -2.73 -2.49
C GLU A 176 -4.23 -1.21 -2.60
N GLU A 177 -3.49 -0.52 -3.47
CA GLU A 177 -3.72 0.92 -3.70
C GLU A 177 -5.12 1.19 -4.26
N VAL A 178 -5.60 0.39 -5.20
CA VAL A 178 -6.95 0.56 -5.77
C VAL A 178 -8.02 0.41 -4.68
N VAL A 179 -7.95 -0.64 -3.86
CA VAL A 179 -8.97 -0.91 -2.85
C VAL A 179 -8.86 0.07 -1.67
N PHE A 180 -7.70 0.10 -1.01
CA PHE A 180 -7.56 0.82 0.26
C PHE A 180 -7.32 2.32 0.08
N ARG A 181 -6.79 2.75 -1.07
CA ARG A 181 -6.49 4.17 -1.32
C ARG A 181 -7.51 4.78 -2.26
N ALA A 182 -7.82 4.21 -3.41
CA ALA A 182 -8.85 4.79 -4.27
C ALA A 182 -10.26 4.59 -3.69
N CYS A 183 -10.68 3.34 -3.44
CA CYS A 183 -12.07 3.06 -3.08
C CYS A 183 -12.46 3.53 -1.68
N ILE A 184 -11.68 3.17 -0.66
CA ILE A 184 -11.99 3.54 0.73
C ILE A 184 -11.89 5.05 0.96
N VAL A 185 -10.89 5.73 0.41
CA VAL A 185 -10.79 7.19 0.55
C VAL A 185 -11.95 7.88 -0.18
N ALA A 186 -12.34 7.41 -1.37
CA ALA A 186 -13.46 8.00 -2.11
C ALA A 186 -14.77 7.96 -1.32
N VAL A 187 -15.14 6.84 -0.69
CA VAL A 187 -16.38 6.77 0.10
C VAL A 187 -16.33 7.65 1.35
N TYR A 188 -15.16 7.80 1.98
CA TYR A 188 -15.02 8.75 3.09
C TYR A 188 -15.10 10.20 2.62
N ARG A 189 -14.57 10.54 1.44
CA ARG A 189 -14.73 11.87 0.82
C ARG A 189 -16.20 12.16 0.52
N LEU A 190 -16.94 11.20 -0.04
CA LEU A 190 -18.38 11.32 -0.28
C LEU A 190 -19.19 11.51 1.00
N SER A 191 -18.70 10.97 2.12
CA SER A 191 -19.34 11.18 3.43
C SER A 191 -19.09 12.55 4.07
N GLY A 192 -18.32 13.42 3.42
CA GLY A 192 -17.92 14.71 3.97
C GLY A 192 -16.90 14.61 5.11
N ALA A 193 -16.20 13.48 5.26
CA ALA A 193 -15.17 13.34 6.28
C ALA A 193 -14.05 14.35 6.03
N THR A 194 -13.64 15.06 7.08
CA THR A 194 -12.51 16.00 7.04
C THR A 194 -11.22 15.27 6.62
N ARG A 195 -10.29 15.96 5.95
CA ARG A 195 -8.98 15.41 5.57
C ARG A 195 -8.30 14.66 6.72
N TRP A 196 -8.27 15.25 7.91
CA TRP A 196 -7.68 14.64 9.11
C TRP A 196 -8.28 13.25 9.42
N LYS A 197 -9.61 13.15 9.50
CA LYS A 197 -10.32 11.88 9.72
C LYS A 197 -10.03 10.85 8.63
N ILE A 198 -9.86 11.28 7.38
CA ILE A 198 -9.54 10.37 6.26
C ILE A 198 -8.10 9.86 6.39
N VAL A 199 -7.13 10.76 6.59
CA VAL A 199 -5.70 10.42 6.70
C VAL A 199 -5.43 9.45 7.84
N TRP A 200 -6.11 9.59 8.98
CA TRP A 200 -5.88 8.72 10.14
C TRP A 200 -6.90 7.57 10.28
N GLY A 201 -8.09 7.70 9.71
CA GLY A 201 -9.15 6.71 9.82
C GLY A 201 -9.16 5.67 8.71
N ALA A 202 -9.01 6.08 7.44
CA ALA A 202 -9.02 5.14 6.30
C ALA A 202 -7.91 4.06 6.38
N PRO A 203 -6.67 4.38 6.79
CA PRO A 203 -5.60 3.39 6.88
C PRO A 203 -5.84 2.26 7.88
N LEU A 204 -6.74 2.45 8.86
CA LEU A 204 -7.09 1.39 9.80
C LEU A 204 -7.64 0.16 9.07
N TRP A 205 -8.36 0.34 7.95
CA TRP A 205 -8.81 -0.77 7.10
C TRP A 205 -7.65 -1.53 6.46
N PHE A 206 -6.62 -0.80 6.02
CA PHE A 206 -5.41 -1.41 5.46
C PHE A 206 -4.62 -2.16 6.54
N GLY A 207 -4.49 -1.59 7.74
CA GLY A 207 -3.95 -2.27 8.91
C GLY A 207 -4.71 -3.54 9.25
N MET A 208 -6.04 -3.44 9.40
CA MET A 208 -6.92 -4.56 9.75
C MET A 208 -6.86 -5.69 8.72
N ALA A 209 -6.68 -5.38 7.44
CA ALA A 209 -6.56 -6.40 6.39
C ALA A 209 -5.37 -7.36 6.59
N HIS A 210 -4.38 -6.98 7.39
CA HIS A 210 -3.23 -7.82 7.72
C HIS A 210 -3.43 -8.67 8.97
N LEU A 211 -4.54 -8.49 9.71
CA LEU A 211 -4.80 -9.27 10.92
C LEU A 211 -4.97 -10.77 10.65
N HIS A 212 -5.35 -11.16 9.42
CA HIS A 212 -5.40 -12.58 9.03
C HIS A 212 -4.04 -13.28 9.17
N HIS A 213 -2.93 -12.53 9.19
CA HIS A 213 -1.60 -13.12 9.27
C HIS A 213 -1.33 -13.70 10.65
N ALA A 214 -2.04 -13.25 11.70
CA ALA A 214 -1.94 -13.87 13.01
C ALA A 214 -2.36 -15.34 12.94
N TRP A 215 -3.47 -15.62 12.24
CA TRP A 215 -3.92 -16.98 12.01
C TRP A 215 -2.91 -17.77 11.17
N GLU A 216 -2.43 -17.21 10.05
CA GLU A 216 -1.45 -17.91 9.19
C GLU A 216 -0.16 -18.24 9.96
N THR A 217 0.40 -17.28 10.72
CA THR A 217 1.61 -17.46 11.52
C THR A 217 1.40 -18.47 12.64
N TYR A 218 0.29 -18.37 13.39
CA TYR A 218 -0.01 -19.31 14.47
C TYR A 218 -0.09 -20.77 13.98
N ASN A 219 -0.73 -20.98 12.83
CA ASN A 219 -0.81 -22.32 12.23
C ASN A 219 0.53 -22.79 11.66
N THR A 220 1.29 -21.89 11.03
CA THR A 220 2.62 -22.22 10.46
C THR A 220 3.62 -22.63 11.53
N LEU A 221 3.57 -21.99 12.70
CA LEU A 221 4.48 -22.24 13.82
C LEU A 221 4.04 -23.39 14.73
N GLY A 222 3.05 -24.19 14.32
CA GLY A 222 2.67 -25.41 15.03
C GLY A 222 1.72 -25.22 16.22
N LYS A 223 1.00 -24.08 16.30
CA LYS A 223 -0.10 -23.86 17.26
C LYS A 223 0.26 -23.97 18.74
N SER A 224 1.51 -23.69 19.11
CA SER A 224 1.96 -23.66 20.51
C SER A 224 1.66 -22.32 21.20
N PRO A 225 1.71 -22.23 22.54
CA PRO A 225 1.62 -20.94 23.24
C PRO A 225 2.68 -19.92 22.78
N ASP A 226 3.89 -20.38 22.46
CA ASP A 226 4.95 -19.50 21.94
C ASP A 226 4.68 -19.08 20.49
N ALA A 227 4.11 -19.96 19.67
CA ALA A 227 3.61 -19.60 18.33
C ALA A 227 2.52 -18.53 18.41
N LEU A 228 1.63 -18.60 19.40
CA LEU A 228 0.59 -17.59 19.61
C LEU A 228 1.20 -16.24 20.00
N LYS A 229 2.13 -16.22 20.96
CA LYS A 229 2.85 -14.99 21.35
C LYS A 229 3.54 -14.36 20.16
N GLN A 230 4.24 -15.17 19.36
CA GLN A 230 4.94 -14.69 18.16
C GLN A 230 3.98 -14.18 17.10
N ALA A 231 2.88 -14.89 16.82
CA ALA A 231 1.86 -14.47 15.87
C ALA A 231 1.22 -13.13 16.26
N VAL A 232 0.82 -12.99 17.53
CA VAL A 232 0.24 -11.74 18.06
C VAL A 232 1.24 -10.60 17.96
N ALA A 233 2.49 -10.80 18.41
CA ALA A 233 3.52 -9.76 18.37
C ALA A 233 3.84 -9.30 16.93
N GLN A 234 4.02 -10.25 16.00
CA GLN A 234 4.29 -9.95 14.60
C GLN A 234 3.12 -9.22 13.94
N THR A 235 1.89 -9.68 14.15
CA THR A 235 0.71 -9.06 13.56
C THR A 235 0.39 -7.70 14.19
N ALA A 236 0.60 -7.51 15.49
CA ALA A 236 0.45 -6.20 16.14
C ALA A 236 1.46 -5.19 15.57
N PHE A 237 2.72 -5.60 15.41
CA PHE A 237 3.74 -4.78 14.77
C PHE A 237 3.34 -4.44 13.32
N GLN A 238 2.92 -5.46 12.55
CA GLN A 238 2.50 -5.29 11.17
C GLN A 238 1.31 -4.33 11.07
N PHE A 239 0.30 -4.48 11.92
CA PHE A 239 -0.88 -3.60 11.97
C PHE A 239 -0.49 -2.14 12.20
N ILE A 240 0.36 -1.86 13.19
CA ILE A 240 0.82 -0.50 13.49
C ILE A 240 1.59 0.05 12.30
N TYR A 241 2.55 -0.72 11.79
CA TYR A 241 3.42 -0.29 10.70
C TYR A 241 2.63 -0.01 9.41
N THR A 242 1.76 -0.93 9.00
CA THR A 242 0.96 -0.75 7.78
C THR A 242 -0.10 0.33 7.93
N THR A 243 -0.65 0.55 9.13
CA THR A 243 -1.54 1.69 9.39
C THR A 243 -0.81 3.02 9.23
N LEU A 244 0.40 3.17 9.80
CA LEU A 244 1.20 4.39 9.66
C LEU A 244 1.63 4.62 8.21
N PHE A 245 2.10 3.58 7.53
CA PHE A 245 2.42 3.66 6.10
C PHE A 245 1.18 4.01 5.26
N GLY A 246 0.03 3.42 5.58
CA GLY A 246 -1.24 3.72 4.94
C GLY A 246 -1.66 5.19 5.15
N ALA A 247 -1.44 5.76 6.34
CA ALA A 247 -1.72 7.17 6.61
C ALA A 247 -0.87 8.08 5.71
N TYR A 248 0.41 7.77 5.58
CA TYR A 248 1.28 8.45 4.62
C TYR A 248 0.78 8.32 3.17
N CYS A 249 0.43 7.11 2.73
CA CYS A 249 -0.09 6.90 1.37
C CYS A 249 -1.39 7.66 1.12
N VAL A 250 -2.30 7.72 2.09
CA VAL A 250 -3.55 8.50 1.98
C VAL A 250 -3.25 9.99 1.92
N ASP A 251 -2.34 10.49 2.74
CA ASP A 251 -1.96 11.90 2.72
C ASP A 251 -1.34 12.32 1.37
N VAL A 252 -0.39 11.53 0.86
CA VAL A 252 0.22 11.73 -0.45
C VAL A 252 -0.78 11.58 -1.59
N PHE A 253 -1.70 10.62 -1.53
CA PHE A 253 -2.79 10.47 -2.50
C PHE A 253 -3.65 11.73 -2.55
N LEU A 254 -4.02 12.27 -1.39
CA LEU A 254 -4.82 13.50 -1.29
C LEU A 254 -4.03 14.77 -1.67
N LEU A 255 -2.70 14.76 -1.57
CA LEU A 255 -1.83 15.85 -2.02
C LEU A 255 -1.65 15.86 -3.54
N SER A 256 -1.30 14.71 -4.10
CA SER A 256 -0.97 14.57 -5.53
C SER A 256 -2.22 14.40 -6.40
N SER A 257 -3.37 14.06 -5.80
CA SER A 257 -4.59 13.63 -6.51
C SER A 257 -4.32 12.51 -7.51
N ASN A 258 -3.32 11.68 -7.25
CA ASN A 258 -2.85 10.62 -8.14
C ASN A 258 -2.47 9.37 -7.37
N ILE A 259 -2.97 8.22 -7.80
CA ILE A 259 -2.69 6.90 -7.22
C ILE A 259 -1.25 6.42 -7.50
N LEU A 260 -0.58 6.96 -8.52
CA LEU A 260 0.78 6.53 -8.84
C LEU A 260 1.80 6.92 -7.76
N ALA A 261 1.61 8.06 -7.07
CA ALA A 261 2.51 8.49 -6.01
C ALA A 261 2.53 7.51 -4.81
N PRO A 262 1.38 7.15 -4.18
CA PRO A 262 1.36 6.14 -3.13
C PRO A 262 1.71 4.74 -3.66
N LEU A 263 1.40 4.41 -4.91
CA LEU A 263 1.82 3.13 -5.53
C LEU A 263 3.33 3.00 -5.60
N ILE A 264 4.03 4.03 -6.10
CA ILE A 264 5.50 4.02 -6.18
C ILE A 264 6.10 3.95 -4.77
N ALA A 265 5.57 4.74 -3.82
CA ALA A 265 5.95 4.64 -2.42
C ALA A 265 5.82 3.20 -1.87
N HIS A 266 4.72 2.51 -2.19
CA HIS A 266 4.46 1.14 -1.76
C HIS A 266 5.44 0.15 -2.40
N VAL A 267 5.66 0.24 -3.71
CA VAL A 267 6.63 -0.63 -4.40
C VAL A 267 8.05 -0.45 -3.82
N VAL A 268 8.46 0.80 -3.57
CA VAL A 268 9.76 1.09 -2.95
C VAL A 268 9.83 0.55 -1.52
N ALA A 269 8.78 0.74 -0.71
CA ALA A 269 8.72 0.21 0.64
C ALA A 269 8.78 -1.33 0.66
N ASN A 270 8.09 -2.01 -0.26
CA ASN A 270 8.15 -3.46 -0.40
C ASN A 270 9.55 -3.93 -0.81
N PHE A 271 10.22 -3.19 -1.69
CA PHE A 271 11.58 -3.51 -2.15
C PHE A 271 12.62 -3.33 -1.04
N MET A 272 12.52 -2.24 -0.29
CA MET A 272 13.46 -1.92 0.78
C MET A 272 13.19 -2.70 2.08
N GLY A 273 11.93 -3.07 2.32
CA GLY A 273 11.50 -3.73 3.54
C GLY A 273 11.61 -2.85 4.78
N MET A 274 11.59 -3.50 5.94
CA MET A 274 11.80 -2.83 7.22
C MET A 274 13.26 -2.42 7.39
N PRO A 275 13.57 -1.15 7.72
CA PRO A 275 14.94 -0.74 8.01
C PRO A 275 15.49 -1.48 9.24
N MET A 276 16.67 -2.11 9.10
CA MET A 276 17.29 -2.94 10.15
C MET A 276 18.58 -2.31 10.69
N LEU A 277 18.51 -1.07 11.15
CA LEU A 277 19.67 -0.27 11.60
C LEU A 277 20.63 -1.05 12.52
N GLY A 278 20.10 -1.74 13.52
CA GLY A 278 20.92 -2.52 14.46
C GLY A 278 21.69 -3.66 13.81
N TYR A 279 21.05 -4.38 12.87
CA TYR A 279 21.70 -5.45 12.12
C TYR A 279 22.75 -4.90 11.16
N GLU A 280 22.44 -3.84 10.42
CA GLU A 280 23.36 -3.24 9.44
C GLU A 280 24.62 -2.66 10.11
N LYS A 281 24.48 -2.04 11.29
CA LYS A 281 25.60 -1.57 12.10
C LYS A 281 26.52 -2.70 12.59
N ARG A 282 25.96 -3.87 12.89
CA ARG A 282 26.75 -5.07 13.24
C ARG A 282 27.48 -5.64 12.03
N MET A 283 26.84 -5.62 10.86
CA MET A 283 27.43 -6.13 9.62
C MET A 283 28.54 -5.23 9.06
N LEU A 284 28.47 -3.91 9.30
CA LEU A 284 29.45 -2.93 8.81
C LEU A 284 30.03 -2.08 9.96
N PRO A 285 30.84 -2.68 10.87
CA PRO A 285 31.28 -2.01 12.10
C PRO A 285 32.11 -0.74 11.85
N ARG A 286 32.89 -0.70 10.75
CA ARG A 286 33.68 0.49 10.37
C ARG A 286 32.83 1.70 9.95
N HIS A 287 31.55 1.49 9.59
CA HIS A 287 30.67 2.52 9.05
C HIS A 287 29.49 2.86 9.98
N GLN A 288 29.51 2.43 11.25
CA GLN A 288 28.37 2.60 12.16
C GLN A 288 27.92 4.06 12.32
N ARG A 289 28.88 4.99 12.40
CA ARG A 289 28.59 6.43 12.53
C ARG A 289 27.95 6.97 11.26
N SER A 290 28.50 6.66 10.08
CA SER A 290 27.95 7.14 8.81
C SER A 290 26.60 6.50 8.49
N ILE A 291 26.39 5.22 8.80
CA ILE A 291 25.08 4.56 8.67
C ILE A 291 24.05 5.29 9.54
N THR A 292 24.37 5.52 10.82
CA THR A 292 23.45 6.24 11.73
C THR A 292 23.14 7.65 11.20
N ALA A 293 24.15 8.37 10.72
CA ALA A 293 23.98 9.70 10.14
C ALA A 293 23.05 9.69 8.91
N MET A 294 23.20 8.72 8.00
CA MET A 294 22.38 8.62 6.78
C MET A 294 20.93 8.23 7.08
N TYR A 295 20.70 7.44 8.12
CA TYR A 295 19.35 7.17 8.64
C TYR A 295 18.68 8.44 9.17
N LEU A 296 19.39 9.19 10.03
CA LEU A 296 18.88 10.44 10.59
C LEU A 296 18.64 11.50 9.49
N LEU A 297 19.55 11.57 8.52
CA LEU A 297 19.41 12.44 7.35
C LEU A 297 18.16 12.08 6.54
N GLY A 298 17.92 10.79 6.28
CA GLY A 298 16.71 10.33 5.58
C GLY A 298 15.43 10.77 6.28
N VAL A 299 15.35 10.62 7.61
CA VAL A 299 14.20 11.07 8.41
C VAL A 299 14.04 12.58 8.38
N ALA A 300 15.13 13.34 8.53
CA ALA A 300 15.10 14.80 8.50
C ALA A 300 14.61 15.32 7.14
N LEU A 301 15.19 14.82 6.04
CA LEU A 301 14.81 15.21 4.69
C LEU A 301 13.37 14.81 4.34
N PHE A 302 12.94 13.62 4.76
CA PHE A 302 11.56 13.18 4.61
C PHE A 302 10.58 14.13 5.31
N THR A 303 10.89 14.49 6.57
CA THR A 303 10.03 15.36 7.38
C THR A 303 9.93 16.76 6.77
N THR A 304 11.07 17.35 6.40
CA THR A 304 11.11 18.65 5.73
C THR A 304 10.36 18.61 4.40
N GLY A 305 10.59 17.58 3.59
CA GLY A 305 9.92 17.42 2.30
C GLY A 305 8.40 17.27 2.45
N LEU A 306 7.93 16.52 3.45
CA LEU A 306 6.51 16.38 3.73
C LEU A 306 5.88 17.72 4.16
N VAL A 307 6.56 18.49 5.01
CA VAL A 307 6.11 19.84 5.39
C VAL A 307 6.08 20.77 4.18
N SER A 308 7.09 20.72 3.31
CA SER A 308 7.10 21.50 2.07
C SER A 308 5.93 21.15 1.15
N CYS A 309 5.53 19.88 1.04
CA CYS A 309 4.35 19.49 0.27
C CYS A 309 3.04 20.12 0.78
N HIS A 310 2.94 20.37 2.09
CA HIS A 310 1.76 20.98 2.72
C HIS A 310 1.80 22.51 2.76
N SER A 311 2.98 23.12 2.62
CA SER A 311 3.17 24.57 2.75
C SER A 311 2.98 25.34 1.45
N ILE A 312 2.89 24.64 0.31
CA ILE A 312 2.69 25.25 -1.00
C ILE A 312 1.21 25.19 -1.32
#